data_AF-A0A2T2UPB2-F1
#
_entry.id   AF-A0A2T2UPB2-F1
#
_cell.length_a   1.000
_cell.length_b   1.000
_cell.length_c   1.000
_cell.angle_alpha   90.00
_cell.angle_beta   90.00
_cell.angle_gamma   90.00
#
_symmetry.space_group_name_H-M   'P 1'
#
loop_
_entity.id
_entity.type
_entity.pdbx_description
1 polymer ?
#
loop_
_entity_poly.entity_id
_entity_poly.type
_entity_poly.pdbx_seq_one_letter_code
_entity_poly.pdbx_strand_id
1 'polypeptide(L)'
;MDDEILTVRRVLLVELGLDVRTLSGDELNRIPPLNRRHPRPSPTDPAILVVANADDEIAVTGDGPLRSAANEEGLTVHGVLWLLDQLVERDVVPPDRAAAALNAMMDHGSHLPERPVENCLRRWQSTD
;
A
#
# COMPACT_ATOMS: atom_id res chain seq x y z
N MET A 1 12.04 -16.49 -9.18
CA MET A 1 11.08 -15.62 -8.50
C MET A 1 11.91 -14.93 -7.45
N ASP A 2 12.52 -13.83 -7.86
CA ASP A 2 13.40 -13.08 -6.98
C ASP A 2 12.49 -12.42 -5.94
N ASP A 3 12.70 -12.76 -4.66
CA ASP A 3 11.93 -12.20 -3.56
C ASP A 3 12.16 -10.68 -3.53
N GLU A 4 11.14 -9.95 -4.00
CA GLU A 4 11.09 -8.49 -4.16
C GLU A 4 11.52 -7.73 -2.89
N ILE A 5 11.29 -8.35 -1.72
CA ILE A 5 11.60 -7.81 -0.39
C ILE A 5 13.11 -7.86 -0.03
N LEU A 6 13.90 -8.75 -0.66
CA LEU A 6 15.33 -8.90 -0.30
C LEU A 6 16.24 -7.86 -0.94
N THR A 7 15.73 -7.09 -1.91
CA THR A 7 16.54 -6.13 -2.67
C THR A 7 16.71 -4.79 -1.94
N VAL A 8 15.78 -4.44 -1.05
CA VAL A 8 15.81 -3.16 -0.32
C VAL A 8 16.30 -3.38 1.12
N ARG A 9 17.36 -2.68 1.50
CA ARG A 9 17.91 -2.77 2.86
C ARG A 9 16.91 -2.20 3.87
N ARG A 10 16.48 -3.02 4.84
CA ARG A 10 15.60 -2.59 5.95
C ARG A 10 16.03 -1.27 6.60
N VAL A 11 17.35 -1.08 6.80
CA VAL A 11 17.90 0.16 7.38
C VAL A 11 17.52 1.39 6.57
N LEU A 12 17.62 1.31 5.24
CA LEU A 12 17.27 2.41 4.35
C LEU A 12 15.78 2.76 4.45
N LEU A 13 14.90 1.76 4.54
CA LEU A 13 13.46 2.01 4.69
C LEU A 13 13.14 2.74 5.99
N VAL A 14 13.79 2.37 7.08
CA VAL A 14 13.63 3.04 8.38
C VAL A 14 14.18 4.47 8.33
N GLU A 15 15.33 4.69 7.71
CA GLU A 15 15.87 6.04 7.48
C GLU A 15 14.94 6.92 6.63
N LEU A 16 14.19 6.32 5.72
CA LEU A 16 13.17 7.00 4.90
C LEU A 16 11.82 7.18 5.62
N GLY A 17 11.72 6.80 6.90
CA GLY A 17 10.55 7.05 7.74
C GLY A 17 9.60 5.86 7.92
N LEU A 18 9.97 4.66 7.46
CA LEU A 18 9.20 3.46 7.77
C LEU A 18 9.43 3.05 9.23
N ASP A 19 8.37 3.05 10.04
CA ASP A 19 8.43 2.51 11.39
C ASP A 19 8.22 0.99 11.39
N VAL A 20 9.03 0.27 12.16
CA VAL A 20 8.92 -1.19 12.29
C VAL A 20 8.29 -1.54 13.62
N ARG A 21 7.05 -2.00 13.53
CA ARG A 21 6.27 -2.42 14.69
C ARG A 21 6.38 -3.92 14.94
N THR A 22 6.46 -4.30 16.22
CA THR A 22 6.27 -5.68 16.67
C THR A 22 4.84 -5.90 17.12
N LEU A 23 4.28 -7.07 16.83
CA LEU A 23 2.98 -7.48 17.37
C LEU A 23 3.12 -7.93 18.83
N SER A 24 2.24 -7.45 19.68
CA SER A 24 2.06 -8.00 21.03
C SER A 24 1.47 -9.40 20.99
N GLY A 25 1.55 -10.13 22.12
CA GLY A 25 0.92 -11.45 22.24
C GLY A 25 -0.59 -11.42 21.99
N ASP A 26 -1.27 -10.37 22.47
CA ASP A 26 -2.72 -10.19 22.28
C ASP A 26 -3.08 -9.95 20.81
N GLU A 27 -2.27 -9.18 20.09
CA GLU A 27 -2.44 -8.94 18.66
C GLU A 27 -2.16 -10.20 17.84
N LEU A 28 -1.13 -10.98 18.19
CA LEU A 28 -0.88 -12.28 17.58
C LEU A 28 -2.06 -13.24 17.77
N ASN A 29 -2.73 -13.20 18.92
CA ASN A 29 -3.91 -14.01 19.19
C ASN A 29 -5.15 -13.60 18.35
N ARG A 30 -5.15 -12.41 17.74
CA ARG A 30 -6.20 -11.95 16.81
C ARG A 30 -6.02 -12.49 15.39
N ILE A 31 -4.82 -12.97 15.03
CA ILE A 31 -4.54 -13.50 13.69
C ILE A 31 -5.36 -14.78 13.36
N PRO A 32 -5.39 -15.82 14.22
CA PRO A 32 -6.13 -17.04 13.92
C PRO A 32 -7.63 -16.85 13.59
N PRO A 33 -8.41 -16.02 14.31
CA PRO A 33 -9.81 -15.79 13.95
C PRO A 33 -9.98 -15.01 12.64
N LEU A 34 -9.08 -14.07 12.31
CA LEU A 34 -9.08 -13.38 11.01
C LEU A 34 -8.83 -14.36 9.85
N ASN A 35 -7.86 -15.25 10.00
CA ASN A 35 -7.57 -16.30 9.01
C ASN A 35 -8.75 -17.24 8.75
N ARG A 36 -9.56 -17.54 9.79
CA ARG A 36 -10.75 -18.38 9.63
C ARG A 36 -11.88 -17.66 8.90
N ARG A 37 -11.99 -16.34 9.04
CA ARG A 37 -13.01 -15.51 8.37
C ARG A 37 -12.67 -15.22 6.91
N HIS A 38 -11.39 -15.10 6.60
CA HIS A 38 -10.89 -14.81 5.25
C HIS A 38 -10.08 -15.97 4.62
N PRO A 39 -10.62 -17.20 4.52
CA PRO A 39 -9.87 -18.34 4.01
C PRO A 39 -9.88 -18.36 2.46
N ARG A 40 -8.82 -17.87 1.82
CA ARG A 40 -8.49 -18.07 0.38
C ARG A 40 -9.50 -17.43 -0.61
N PRO A 41 -9.11 -17.13 -1.89
CA PRO A 41 -7.99 -17.69 -2.68
C PRO A 41 -6.60 -17.03 -2.57
N SER A 42 -6.38 -15.98 -1.77
CA SER A 42 -5.01 -15.50 -1.47
C SER A 42 -4.65 -15.73 0.00
N PRO A 43 -3.40 -16.10 0.32
CA PRO A 43 -2.86 -15.93 1.66
C PRO A 43 -2.69 -14.42 1.93
N THR A 44 -3.80 -13.75 2.24
CA THR A 44 -3.78 -12.44 2.86
C THR A 44 -2.92 -12.53 4.12
N ASP A 45 -1.98 -11.61 4.34
CA ASP A 45 -1.29 -11.55 5.63
C ASP A 45 -2.24 -10.93 6.68
N PRO A 46 -2.87 -11.73 7.54
CA PRO A 46 -3.79 -11.24 8.56
C PRO A 46 -3.11 -10.29 9.54
N ALA A 47 -1.76 -10.30 9.63
CA ALA A 47 -1.03 -9.33 10.42
C ALA A 47 -1.25 -7.90 9.90
N ILE A 48 -1.44 -7.69 8.59
CA ILE A 48 -1.76 -6.37 8.04
C ILE A 48 -3.10 -5.87 8.58
N LEU A 49 -4.10 -6.74 8.68
CA LEU A 49 -5.42 -6.39 9.25
C LEU A 49 -5.32 -6.08 10.74
N VAL A 50 -4.47 -6.80 11.47
CA VAL A 50 -4.21 -6.55 12.89
C VAL A 50 -3.43 -5.24 13.09
N VAL A 51 -2.46 -4.93 12.23
CA VAL A 51 -1.65 -3.72 12.29
C VAL A 51 -2.43 -2.49 11.87
N ALA A 52 -3.26 -2.63 10.84
CA ALA A 52 -4.15 -1.57 10.43
C ALA A 52 -5.15 -1.22 11.53
N ASN A 53 -5.41 -2.08 12.52
CA ASN A 53 -6.36 -1.88 13.61
C ASN A 53 -5.90 -0.88 14.71
N ALA A 54 -5.32 0.27 14.37
CA ALA A 54 -5.04 1.37 15.30
C ALA A 54 -5.36 2.77 14.75
N ASP A 55 -6.01 3.63 15.56
CA ASP A 55 -6.41 5.04 15.33
C ASP A 55 -6.12 5.66 13.93
N ASP A 56 -7.20 5.96 13.17
CA ASP A 56 -7.24 6.57 11.82
C ASP A 56 -6.70 5.70 10.66
N GLU A 57 -7.22 4.46 10.62
CA GLU A 57 -6.73 3.28 9.91
C GLU A 57 -6.82 3.33 8.37
N ILE A 58 -5.66 3.32 7.71
CA ILE A 58 -5.53 3.17 6.25
C ILE A 58 -4.64 1.97 5.93
N ALA A 59 -5.16 1.01 5.16
CA ALA A 59 -4.36 -0.03 4.53
C ALA A 59 -4.02 0.38 3.10
N VAL A 60 -2.73 0.43 2.76
CA VAL A 60 -2.29 0.65 1.38
C VAL A 60 -1.96 -0.70 0.74
N THR A 61 -2.79 -1.19 -0.18
CA THR A 61 -2.59 -2.47 -0.87
C THR A 61 -3.16 -2.48 -2.29
N GLY A 62 -2.44 -3.15 -3.20
CA GLY A 62 -2.94 -3.52 -4.53
C GLY A 62 -3.64 -4.89 -4.57
N ASP A 63 -3.41 -5.73 -3.56
CA ASP A 63 -3.92 -7.11 -3.52
C ASP A 63 -5.44 -7.13 -3.37
N GLY A 64 -6.11 -7.83 -4.30
CA GLY A 64 -7.58 -7.90 -4.34
C GLY A 64 -8.19 -8.52 -3.10
N PRO A 65 -7.77 -9.74 -2.73
CA PRO A 65 -8.26 -10.41 -1.54
C PRO A 65 -7.99 -9.67 -0.22
N LEU A 66 -6.78 -9.11 -0.01
CA LEU A 66 -6.48 -8.30 1.17
C LEU A 66 -7.35 -7.04 1.23
N ARG A 67 -7.58 -6.39 0.08
CA ARG A 67 -8.50 -5.25 0.01
C ARG A 67 -9.92 -5.65 0.41
N SER A 68 -10.43 -6.78 -0.08
CA SER A 68 -11.77 -7.27 0.33
C SER A 68 -11.83 -7.56 1.83
N ALA A 69 -10.85 -8.29 2.36
CA ALA A 69 -10.78 -8.61 3.78
C ALA A 69 -10.70 -7.34 4.65
N ALA A 70 -9.88 -6.38 4.26
CA ALA A 70 -9.74 -5.10 4.97
C ALA A 70 -11.05 -4.30 4.96
N ASN A 71 -11.75 -4.23 3.82
CA ASN A 71 -13.06 -3.60 3.75
C ASN A 71 -14.10 -4.31 4.64
N GLU A 72 -14.09 -5.65 4.69
CA GLU A 72 -14.98 -6.45 5.55
C GLU A 72 -14.70 -6.24 7.05
N GLU A 73 -13.44 -5.95 7.42
CA GLU A 73 -13.05 -5.56 8.79
C GLU A 73 -13.29 -4.07 9.09
N GLY A 74 -13.83 -3.29 8.13
CA GLY A 74 -14.14 -1.87 8.31
C GLY A 74 -12.95 -0.91 8.13
N LEU A 75 -11.84 -1.38 7.57
CA LEU A 75 -10.65 -0.57 7.30
C LEU A 75 -10.81 0.28 6.04
N THR A 76 -10.22 1.47 6.03
CA THR A 76 -10.09 2.25 4.79
C THR A 76 -8.96 1.66 3.95
N VAL A 77 -9.24 1.33 2.68
CA VAL A 77 -8.23 0.75 1.78
C VAL A 77 -7.94 1.67 0.61
N HIS A 78 -6.65 1.90 0.37
CA HIS A 78 -6.15 2.69 -0.75
C HIS A 78 -5.07 1.92 -1.54
N GLY A 79 -4.83 2.35 -2.78
CA GLY A 79 -3.77 1.81 -3.64
C GLY A 79 -2.63 2.81 -3.86
N VAL A 80 -1.62 2.40 -4.62
CA VAL A 80 -0.42 3.24 -4.88
C VAL A 80 -0.74 4.59 -5.51
N LEU A 81 -1.77 4.70 -6.34
CA LEU A 81 -2.18 5.98 -6.94
C LEU A 81 -2.60 7.01 -5.89
N TRP A 82 -3.38 6.57 -4.90
CA TRP A 82 -3.78 7.44 -3.78
C TRP A 82 -2.56 7.83 -2.94
N LEU A 83 -1.64 6.89 -2.68
CA LEU A 83 -0.42 7.18 -1.93
C LEU A 83 0.43 8.24 -2.65
N LEU A 84 0.65 8.09 -3.96
CA LEU A 84 1.38 9.07 -4.76
C LEU A 84 0.69 10.45 -4.74
N ASP A 85 -0.64 10.47 -4.83
CA ASP A 85 -1.42 11.71 -4.73
C ASP A 85 -1.22 12.40 -3.37
N GLN A 86 -1.27 11.65 -2.26
CA GLN A 86 -0.99 12.19 -0.93
C GLN A 86 0.43 12.74 -0.78
N LEU A 87 1.43 12.10 -1.41
CA LEU A 87 2.80 12.58 -1.39
C LEU A 87 2.96 13.90 -2.16
N VAL A 88 2.21 14.07 -3.26
CA VAL A 88 2.19 15.31 -4.03
C VAL A 88 1.43 16.41 -3.27
N GLU A 89 0.22 16.12 -2.78
CA GLU A 89 -0.63 17.08 -2.06
C GLU A 89 0.03 17.63 -0.78
N ARG A 90 0.95 16.87 -0.19
CA ARG A 90 1.68 17.25 1.03
C ARG A 90 3.09 17.79 0.76
N ASP A 91 3.41 18.10 -0.50
CA ASP A 91 4.71 18.62 -0.95
C ASP A 91 5.90 17.71 -0.58
N VAL A 92 5.68 16.41 -0.39
CA VAL A 92 6.74 15.43 -0.09
C VAL A 92 7.52 15.09 -1.37
N VAL A 93 6.81 14.99 -2.49
CA VAL A 93 7.37 14.72 -3.82
C VAL A 93 6.78 15.72 -4.81
N PRO A 94 7.59 16.36 -5.67
CA PRO A 94 7.05 17.27 -6.67
C PRO A 94 6.25 16.50 -7.74
N PRO A 95 5.23 17.13 -8.37
CA PRO A 95 4.35 16.45 -9.31
C PRO A 95 5.08 15.75 -10.46
N ASP A 96 6.11 16.37 -11.03
CA ASP A 96 6.93 15.84 -12.11
C ASP A 96 7.63 14.52 -11.73
N ARG A 97 8.17 14.44 -10.50
CA ARG A 97 8.78 13.24 -9.96
C ARG A 97 7.76 12.14 -9.69
N ALA A 98 6.56 12.48 -9.22
CA ALA A 98 5.47 11.52 -9.06
C ALA A 98 5.01 10.96 -10.41
N ALA A 99 4.89 11.80 -11.45
CA ALA A 99 4.57 11.37 -12.80
C ALA A 99 5.66 10.47 -13.39
N ALA A 100 6.94 10.82 -13.20
CA ALA A 100 8.06 9.99 -13.64
C ALA A 100 8.07 8.61 -12.95
N ALA A 101 7.82 8.58 -11.64
CA ALA A 101 7.71 7.32 -10.89
C ALA A 101 6.51 6.47 -11.36
N LEU A 102 5.35 7.10 -11.60
CA LEU A 102 4.17 6.39 -12.09
C LEU A 102 4.40 5.78 -13.48
N ASN A 103 5.03 6.52 -14.40
CA ASN A 103 5.41 5.97 -15.72
C ASN A 103 6.39 4.80 -15.56
N ALA A 104 7.40 4.92 -14.70
CA ALA A 104 8.32 3.82 -14.43
C ALA A 104 7.61 2.58 -13.88
N MET A 105 6.62 2.73 -12.98
CA MET A 105 5.80 1.63 -12.50
C MET A 105 5.04 0.94 -13.64
N MET A 106 4.44 1.72 -14.54
CA MET A 106 3.71 1.19 -15.71
C MET A 106 4.63 0.45 -16.67
N ASP A 107 5.82 1.01 -16.96
CA ASP A 107 6.83 0.40 -17.84
C ASP A 107 7.34 -0.94 -17.30
N HIS A 108 7.36 -1.11 -15.97
CA HIS A 108 7.74 -2.36 -15.30
C HIS A 108 6.56 -3.33 -15.11
N GLY A 109 5.40 -3.07 -15.72
CA GLY A 109 4.27 -4.00 -15.76
C GLY A 109 3.32 -3.92 -14.56
N SER A 110 3.26 -2.79 -13.86
CA SER A 110 2.30 -2.61 -12.76
C SER A 110 0.85 -2.73 -13.24
N HIS A 111 0.05 -3.52 -12.55
CA HIS A 111 -1.38 -3.70 -12.85
C HIS A 111 -2.23 -2.57 -12.24
N LEU A 112 -2.18 -1.38 -12.87
CA LEU A 112 -2.94 -0.21 -12.46
C LEU A 112 -4.07 0.11 -13.46
N PRO A 113 -5.19 0.69 -12.99
CA PRO A 113 -6.30 1.06 -13.87
C PRO A 113 -5.90 2.25 -14.76
N GLU A 114 -6.05 2.07 -16.08
CA GLU A 114 -5.58 3.02 -17.11
C GLU A 114 -6.13 4.45 -16.90
N ARG A 115 -7.45 4.60 -16.76
CA ARG A 115 -8.08 5.93 -16.62
C ARG A 115 -7.59 6.71 -15.40
N PRO A 116 -7.54 6.13 -14.18
CA PRO A 116 -6.91 6.79 -13.04
C PRO A 116 -5.45 7.18 -13.26
N VAL A 117 -4.65 6.33 -13.93
CA VAL A 117 -3.25 6.64 -14.26
C VAL A 117 -3.18 7.88 -15.15
N GLU A 118 -3.94 7.89 -16.25
CA GLU A 118 -4.01 9.04 -17.17
C GLU A 118 -4.42 10.34 -16.47
N ASN A 119 -5.39 10.25 -15.54
CA ASN A 119 -5.83 11.41 -14.77
C ASN A 119 -4.71 11.93 -13.85
N CYS A 120 -3.97 11.05 -13.16
CA CYS A 120 -2.85 11.46 -12.31
C CYS A 120 -1.74 12.12 -13.15
N LEU A 121 -1.36 11.50 -14.27
CA LEU A 121 -0.35 12.04 -15.18
C LEU A 121 -0.76 13.41 -15.72
N ARG A 122 -2.03 13.58 -16.12
CA ARG A 122 -2.54 14.87 -16.58
C ARG A 122 -2.45 15.93 -15.49
N ARG A 123 -2.86 15.63 -14.25
CA ARG A 123 -2.77 16.59 -13.14
C ARG A 123 -1.33 17.00 -12.86
N TRP A 124 -0.40 16.06 -12.88
CA TRP A 124 0.98 16.31 -12.47
C TRP A 124 1.90 16.83 -13.58
N GLN A 125 1.55 16.60 -14.85
CA GLN A 125 2.30 17.06 -16.03
C GLN A 125 1.69 18.31 -16.68
N SER A 126 0.47 18.70 -16.29
CA SER A 126 -0.07 20.01 -16.69
C SER A 126 0.65 21.07 -15.87
N THR A 127 1.78 21.51 -16.38
CA THR A 127 2.51 22.68 -15.91
C THR A 127 1.64 23.93 -16.11
N ASP A 128 1.38 24.68 -15.03
CA ASP A 128 1.22 26.13 -15.13
C ASP A 128 2.60 26.79 -15.23
#